data_AF-A0A3B3C5A2-F1
#
_entry.id   AF-A0A3B3C5A2-F1
#
_cell.length_a   1.000
_cell.length_b   1.000
_cell.length_c   1.000
_cell.angle_alpha   90.00
_cell.angle_beta   90.00
_cell.angle_gamma   90.00
#
_symmetry.space_group_name_H-M   'P 1'
#
loop_
_entity.id
_entity.type
_entity.pdbx_description
1 polymer ?
#
loop_
_entity_poly.entity_id
_entity_poly.type
_entity_poly.pdbx_seq_one_letter_code
_entity_poly.pdbx_strand_id
1 'polypeptide(L)'
;MSTSERFDCHYCKDSLLGKKYIMKDDTQYCTKCYENLFANCCEECSTPIGCNSKDLSYKDRHWHEQCFKCAKCSRSLADKAFAARDDLLLCTECYAHDYSSKCITCKKTILPGSRKMEYKGNSWHETCFLCHRCQQPMGTKSFIPKDNGYFCVPCFEKQFAYQCCACKKAITTGGVTYQDKPWHRECFLCIGCKRQLSGQRFTSRENYPYCLECFSNLYAKKCVGCTKPITSLAGAKYISFEERQWHSECFNCMQCSVSLVGRGFLTQRDDILCTECGREK
;
A
#
# COMPACT_ATOMS: atom_id res chain seq x y z
N MET A 1 16.96 41.06 80.17
CA MET A 1 15.52 40.81 79.94
C MET A 1 15.38 40.25 78.55
N SER A 2 14.81 39.06 78.43
CA SER A 2 14.67 38.31 77.18
C SER A 2 13.89 39.13 76.13
N THR A 3 14.55 39.45 75.01
CA THR A 3 13.88 39.98 73.82
C THR A 3 13.09 38.83 73.20
N SER A 4 11.83 38.69 73.60
CA SER A 4 10.93 37.73 72.97
C SER A 4 10.81 38.08 71.50
N GLU A 5 11.42 37.28 70.62
CA GLU A 5 11.30 37.40 69.18
C GLU A 5 9.79 37.38 68.84
N ARG A 6 9.30 38.46 68.23
CA ARG A 6 7.89 38.58 67.86
C ARG A 6 7.59 37.61 66.73
N PHE A 7 6.97 36.49 67.09
CA PHE A 7 6.54 35.45 66.16
C PHE A 7 5.10 35.70 65.69
N ASP A 8 4.94 36.75 64.88
CA ASP A 8 3.64 37.26 64.42
C ASP A 8 3.46 37.05 62.91
N CYS A 9 2.22 37.01 62.44
CA CYS A 9 1.91 36.91 61.01
C CYS A 9 2.42 38.14 60.25
N HIS A 10 3.12 37.94 59.15
CA HIS A 10 3.65 39.01 58.33
C HIS A 10 2.56 39.97 57.81
N TYR A 11 1.37 39.47 57.50
CA TYR A 11 0.27 40.26 56.95
C TYR A 11 -0.62 40.91 58.04
N CYS A 12 -1.34 40.12 58.85
CA CYS A 12 -2.28 40.67 59.83
C CYS A 12 -1.65 41.09 61.16
N LYS A 13 -0.36 40.79 61.38
CA LYS A 13 0.39 41.06 62.63
C LYS A 13 -0.14 40.34 63.88
N ASP A 14 -1.06 39.38 63.74
CA ASP A 14 -1.50 38.55 64.85
C ASP A 14 -0.41 37.56 65.29
N SER A 15 -0.32 37.33 66.61
CA SER A 15 0.61 36.33 67.15
C SER A 15 0.31 34.92 66.65
N LEU A 16 1.36 34.23 66.19
CA LEU A 16 1.34 32.85 65.68
C LEU A 16 1.75 31.82 66.75
N LEU A 17 2.08 32.25 67.96
CA LEU A 17 2.46 31.35 69.05
C LEU A 17 1.36 30.30 69.31
N GLY A 18 1.72 29.02 69.21
CA GLY A 18 0.80 27.89 69.39
C GLY A 18 -0.25 27.71 68.27
N LYS A 19 -0.17 28.48 67.18
CA LYS A 19 -1.09 28.39 66.03
C LYS A 19 -0.39 27.77 64.83
N LYS A 20 -1.16 27.17 63.92
CA LYS A 20 -0.65 26.74 62.61
C LYS A 20 -0.31 27.96 61.76
N TYR A 21 0.83 27.90 61.08
CA TYR A 21 1.31 28.94 60.17
C TYR A 21 1.98 28.30 58.96
N ILE A 22 2.17 29.10 57.90
CA ILE A 22 2.78 28.66 56.64
C ILE A 22 3.93 29.64 56.32
N MET A 23 5.09 29.08 55.97
CA MET A 23 6.26 29.85 55.52
C MET A 23 6.24 30.00 54.01
N LYS A 24 6.43 31.22 53.50
CA LYS A 24 6.58 31.53 52.08
C LYS A 24 7.62 32.63 51.89
N ASP A 25 8.61 32.42 51.03
CA ASP A 25 9.69 33.40 50.76
C ASP A 25 10.34 33.93 52.06
N ASP A 26 10.69 33.02 52.98
CA ASP A 26 11.24 33.32 54.33
C ASP A 26 10.34 34.16 55.25
N THR A 27 9.06 34.32 54.92
CA THR A 27 8.07 35.05 55.73
C THR A 27 6.92 34.16 56.20
N GLN A 28 6.44 34.40 57.43
CA GLN A 28 5.42 33.58 58.09
C GLN A 28 4.01 34.19 57.98
N TYR A 29 3.04 33.39 57.56
CA TYR A 29 1.63 33.79 57.45
C TYR A 29 0.74 32.90 58.31
N CYS A 30 -0.29 33.46 58.95
CA CYS A 30 -1.36 32.63 59.51
C CYS A 30 -2.11 31.96 58.34
N THR A 31 -2.70 30.79 58.58
CA THR A 31 -3.38 30.02 57.52
C THR A 31 -4.42 30.85 56.77
N LYS A 32 -5.20 31.68 57.48
CA LYS A 32 -6.22 32.55 56.88
C LYS A 32 -5.63 33.64 55.96
N CYS A 33 -4.51 34.24 56.35
CA CYS A 33 -3.84 35.23 55.51
C CYS A 33 -3.17 34.57 54.30
N TYR A 34 -2.54 33.41 54.51
CA TYR A 34 -1.96 32.65 53.41
C TYR A 34 -3.02 32.25 52.38
N GLU A 35 -4.16 31.71 52.84
CA GLU A 35 -5.28 31.34 51.97
C GLU A 35 -5.82 32.54 51.19
N ASN A 36 -6.04 33.68 51.84
CA ASN A 36 -6.55 34.88 51.16
C ASN A 36 -5.58 35.49 50.14
N LEU A 37 -4.27 35.36 50.36
CA LEU A 37 -3.26 36.00 49.52
C LEU A 37 -2.73 35.09 48.41
N PHE A 38 -2.72 33.78 48.63
CA PHE A 38 -1.95 32.85 47.81
C PHE A 38 -2.68 31.55 47.45
N ALA A 39 -3.88 31.28 47.98
CA ALA A 39 -4.60 30.07 47.58
C ALA A 39 -5.06 30.18 46.12
N ASN A 40 -4.92 29.08 45.39
CA ASN A 40 -5.51 28.94 44.08
C ASN A 40 -7.03 28.84 44.22
N CYS A 41 -7.76 29.45 43.28
CA CYS A 41 -9.21 29.30 43.21
C CYS A 41 -9.57 28.01 42.47
N CYS A 42 -10.54 27.27 42.99
CA CYS A 42 -11.04 26.09 42.30
C CYS A 42 -11.81 26.50 41.05
N GLU A 43 -11.47 25.91 39.91
CA GLU A 43 -12.09 26.18 38.61
C GLU A 43 -13.59 25.82 38.59
N GLU A 44 -14.04 24.82 39.36
CA GLU A 44 -15.45 24.39 39.36
C GLU A 44 -16.35 25.26 40.25
N CYS A 45 -15.92 25.55 41.49
CA CYS A 45 -16.75 26.26 42.47
C CYS A 45 -16.31 27.70 42.74
N SER A 46 -15.21 28.15 42.13
CA SER A 46 -14.62 29.48 42.28
C SER A 46 -14.23 29.86 43.71
N THR A 47 -14.15 28.90 44.65
CA THR A 47 -13.72 29.16 46.02
C THR A 47 -12.23 28.86 46.21
N PRO A 48 -11.53 29.55 47.12
CA PRO A 48 -10.12 29.28 47.42
C PRO A 48 -9.90 27.85 47.92
N ILE A 49 -8.87 27.18 47.40
CA ILE A 49 -8.45 25.85 47.86
C ILE A 49 -7.57 26.04 49.09
N GLY A 50 -8.15 25.75 50.26
CA GLY A 50 -7.47 25.95 51.54
C GLY A 50 -6.20 25.09 51.68
N CYS A 51 -5.29 25.52 52.55
CA CYS A 51 -3.98 24.86 52.72
C CYS A 51 -4.07 23.42 53.26
N ASN A 52 -5.23 23.06 53.82
CA ASN A 52 -5.53 21.73 54.34
C ASN A 52 -6.25 20.84 53.31
N SER A 53 -6.52 21.35 52.10
CA SER A 53 -7.15 20.61 51.01
C SER A 53 -6.10 20.18 49.98
N LYS A 54 -6.34 19.05 49.33
CA LYS A 54 -5.49 18.57 48.23
C LYS A 54 -5.79 19.41 46.99
N ASP A 55 -4.82 20.24 46.60
CA ASP A 55 -4.86 21.04 45.38
C ASP A 55 -4.48 20.17 44.18
N LEU A 56 -5.47 19.78 43.38
CA LEU A 56 -5.26 19.06 42.12
C LEU A 56 -5.12 20.06 40.98
N SER A 57 -4.03 19.97 40.22
CA SER A 57 -3.75 20.90 39.14
C SER A 57 -3.54 20.24 37.78
N TYR A 58 -3.96 20.93 36.73
CA TYR A 58 -3.75 20.56 35.33
C TYR A 58 -3.75 21.80 34.44
N LYS A 59 -2.68 22.02 33.67
CA LYS A 59 -2.49 23.21 32.80
C LYS A 59 -2.82 24.53 33.51
N ASP A 60 -2.20 24.75 34.66
CA ASP A 60 -2.34 25.97 35.48
C ASP A 60 -3.75 26.26 36.02
N ARG A 61 -4.64 25.26 35.95
CA ARG A 61 -5.95 25.29 36.61
C ARG A 61 -5.95 24.39 37.81
N HIS A 62 -6.79 24.72 38.79
CA HIS A 62 -6.78 24.12 40.10
C HIS A 62 -8.18 23.66 40.51
N TRP A 63 -8.28 22.52 41.21
CA TRP A 63 -9.54 21.96 41.69
C TRP A 63 -9.40 21.39 43.09
N HIS A 64 -10.46 21.49 43.88
CA HIS A 64 -10.62 20.60 45.03
C HIS A 64 -10.70 19.15 44.55
N GLU A 65 -10.25 18.21 45.38
CA GLU A 65 -10.36 16.77 45.11
C GLU A 65 -11.79 16.32 44.76
N GLN A 66 -12.79 16.87 45.45
CA GLN A 66 -14.22 16.63 45.18
C GLN A 66 -14.74 17.30 43.90
N CYS A 67 -14.06 18.35 43.43
CA CYS A 67 -14.41 19.10 42.23
C CYS A 67 -13.71 18.58 40.96
N PHE A 68 -12.64 17.81 41.13
CA PHE A 68 -11.91 17.22 40.02
C PHE A 68 -12.64 15.96 39.50
N LYS A 69 -13.71 16.19 38.72
CA LYS A 69 -14.64 15.15 38.27
C LYS A 69 -14.93 15.23 36.76
N CYS A 70 -15.40 14.12 36.21
CA CYS A 70 -15.80 14.04 34.81
C CYS A 70 -17.00 14.95 34.54
N ALA A 71 -16.90 15.84 33.55
CA ALA A 71 -17.97 16.76 33.17
C ALA A 71 -19.27 16.08 32.71
N LYS A 72 -19.22 14.79 32.30
CA LYS A 72 -20.41 14.03 31.84
C LYS A 72 -21.03 13.13 32.90
N CYS A 73 -20.22 12.39 33.65
CA CYS A 73 -20.72 11.37 34.58
C CYS A 73 -20.48 11.71 36.05
N SER A 74 -19.84 12.86 36.34
CA SER A 74 -19.54 13.37 37.68
C SER A 74 -18.68 12.45 38.56
N ARG A 75 -18.10 11.38 38.02
CA ARG A 75 -17.16 10.52 38.76
C ARG A 75 -15.85 11.26 38.99
N SER A 76 -15.27 11.11 40.18
CA SER A 76 -13.95 11.67 40.52
C SER A 76 -12.85 11.14 39.58
N LEU A 77 -11.95 12.05 39.22
CA LEU A 77 -10.78 11.84 38.36
C LEU A 77 -9.45 11.90 39.14
N ALA A 78 -9.47 12.17 40.45
CA ALA A 78 -8.28 12.52 41.25
C ALA A 78 -7.12 11.52 41.14
N ASP A 79 -7.44 10.23 41.00
CA ASP A 79 -6.46 9.15 40.88
C ASP A 79 -6.70 8.27 39.63
N LYS A 80 -7.36 8.82 38.61
CA LYS A 80 -7.71 8.09 37.38
C LYS A 80 -7.17 8.80 36.15
N ALA A 81 -6.80 8.02 35.13
CA ALA A 81 -6.52 8.58 33.82
C ALA A 81 -7.75 9.32 33.30
N PHE A 82 -7.52 10.49 32.71
CA PHE A 82 -8.55 11.36 32.15
C PHE A 82 -8.09 11.95 30.82
N ALA A 83 -9.04 12.50 30.06
CA ALA A 83 -8.78 13.27 28.86
C ALA A 83 -9.32 14.69 29.06
N ALA A 84 -8.54 15.70 28.65
CA ALA A 84 -8.98 17.08 28.60
C ALA A 84 -9.24 17.48 27.15
N ARG A 85 -10.46 17.97 26.85
CA ARG A 85 -10.83 18.45 25.52
C ARG A 85 -11.72 19.66 25.65
N ASP A 86 -11.38 20.76 24.97
CA ASP A 86 -12.13 22.02 25.00
C ASP A 86 -12.43 22.45 26.45
N ASP A 87 -11.41 22.37 27.31
CA ASP A 87 -11.43 22.64 28.75
C ASP A 87 -12.32 21.73 29.61
N LEU A 88 -12.97 20.73 29.02
CA LEU A 88 -13.73 19.72 29.76
C LEU A 88 -12.82 18.56 30.17
N LEU A 89 -12.86 18.23 31.46
CA LEU A 89 -12.27 17.02 32.00
C LEU A 89 -13.23 15.84 31.83
N LEU A 90 -12.80 14.81 31.12
CA LEU A 90 -13.60 13.61 30.84
C LEU A 90 -12.89 12.36 31.32
N CYS A 91 -13.63 11.44 31.95
CA CYS A 91 -13.08 10.10 32.19
C CYS A 91 -12.86 9.38 30.86
N THR A 92 -11.94 8.42 30.85
CA THR A 92 -11.58 7.63 29.66
C THR A 92 -12.79 6.96 29.02
N GLU A 93 -13.76 6.49 29.81
CA GLU A 93 -15.01 5.88 29.34
C GLU A 93 -15.91 6.88 28.59
N CYS A 94 -16.16 8.07 29.16
CA CYS A 94 -16.98 9.10 28.51
C CYS A 94 -16.29 9.64 27.26
N TYR A 95 -14.98 9.90 27.34
CA TYR A 95 -14.21 10.32 26.17
C TYR A 95 -14.28 9.26 25.06
N ALA A 96 -14.11 7.99 25.41
CA ALA A 96 -14.18 6.90 24.45
C ALA A 96 -15.58 6.77 23.84
N HIS A 97 -16.64 6.88 24.64
CA HIS A 97 -18.02 6.78 24.16
C HIS A 97 -18.34 7.82 23.08
N ASP A 98 -17.92 9.07 23.26
CA ASP A 98 -18.32 10.17 22.38
C ASP A 98 -17.38 10.37 21.19
N TYR A 99 -16.09 10.03 21.36
CA TYR A 99 -15.05 10.46 20.41
C TYR A 99 -14.28 9.33 19.77
N SER A 100 -14.53 8.08 20.17
CA SER A 100 -13.79 6.95 19.61
C SER A 100 -14.58 6.18 18.57
N SER A 101 -13.87 5.72 17.55
CA SER A 101 -14.40 4.86 16.51
C SER A 101 -14.94 3.56 17.11
N LYS A 102 -16.08 3.06 16.60
CA LYS A 102 -16.61 1.75 16.97
C LYS A 102 -16.14 0.70 15.97
N CYS A 103 -15.70 -0.44 16.48
CA CYS A 103 -15.33 -1.57 15.63
C CYS A 103 -16.57 -2.12 14.92
N ILE A 104 -16.55 -2.21 13.60
CA ILE A 104 -17.73 -2.68 12.85
C ILE A 104 -18.02 -4.18 13.10
N THR A 105 -17.01 -4.99 13.42
CA THR A 105 -17.17 -6.43 13.70
C THR A 105 -17.75 -6.69 15.08
N CYS A 106 -17.11 -6.20 16.15
CA CYS A 106 -17.53 -6.52 17.52
C CYS A 106 -18.43 -5.44 18.17
N LYS A 107 -18.66 -4.32 17.49
CA LYS A 107 -19.45 -3.15 17.94
C LYS A 107 -18.92 -2.42 19.18
N LYS A 108 -17.80 -2.87 19.76
CA LYS A 108 -17.14 -2.21 20.89
C LYS A 108 -16.30 -1.02 20.43
N THR A 109 -16.13 -0.07 21.33
CA THR A 109 -15.28 1.11 21.13
C THR A 109 -13.82 0.72 20.94
N ILE A 110 -13.13 1.36 20.00
CA ILE A 110 -11.70 1.24 19.79
C ILE A 110 -11.03 2.36 20.59
N LEU A 111 -10.26 2.01 21.63
CA LEU A 111 -9.73 3.00 22.56
C LEU A 111 -8.81 4.01 21.85
N PRO A 112 -8.84 5.31 22.23
CA PRO A 112 -7.88 6.29 21.75
C PRO A 112 -6.44 5.82 22.00
N GLY A 113 -5.56 6.03 21.02
CA GLY A 113 -4.16 5.59 21.11
C GLY A 113 -3.92 4.10 20.85
N SER A 114 -4.96 3.26 20.79
CA SER A 114 -4.82 1.86 20.36
C SER A 114 -4.65 1.75 18.84
N ARG A 115 -3.89 0.74 18.38
CA ARG A 115 -3.76 0.45 16.94
C ARG A 115 -5.12 0.00 16.38
N LYS A 116 -5.52 0.62 15.28
CA LYS A 116 -6.78 0.33 14.59
C LYS A 116 -6.56 0.14 13.11
N MET A 117 -7.45 -0.64 12.49
CA MET A 117 -7.50 -0.79 11.04
C MET A 117 -8.61 0.09 10.49
N GLU A 118 -8.35 0.78 9.38
CA GLU A 118 -9.33 1.63 8.72
C GLU A 118 -9.37 1.38 7.22
N TYR A 119 -10.57 1.24 6.68
CA TYR A 119 -10.79 1.07 5.25
C TYR A 119 -12.21 1.50 4.87
N LYS A 120 -12.34 2.36 3.85
CA LYS A 120 -13.63 2.89 3.35
C LYS A 120 -14.56 3.39 4.46
N GLY A 121 -14.04 4.18 5.40
CA GLY A 121 -14.82 4.77 6.49
C GLY A 121 -15.19 3.81 7.63
N ASN A 122 -14.80 2.54 7.55
CA ASN A 122 -15.00 1.57 8.62
C ASN A 122 -13.73 1.44 9.46
N SER A 123 -13.91 1.18 10.75
CA SER A 123 -12.82 0.92 11.69
C SER A 123 -12.97 -0.45 12.35
N TRP A 124 -11.83 -1.10 12.62
CA TRP A 124 -11.75 -2.37 13.33
C TRP A 124 -10.63 -2.35 14.38
N HIS A 125 -10.78 -3.14 15.44
CA HIS A 125 -9.62 -3.57 16.22
C HIS A 125 -8.66 -4.37 15.32
N GLU A 126 -7.36 -4.32 15.60
CA GLU A 126 -6.33 -5.09 14.87
C GLU A 126 -6.67 -6.60 14.83
N THR A 127 -7.25 -7.12 15.92
CA THR A 127 -7.70 -8.52 16.05
C THR A 127 -9.08 -8.80 15.46
N CYS A 128 -9.86 -7.79 15.09
CA CYS A 128 -11.19 -7.94 14.53
C CYS A 128 -11.24 -7.80 13.00
N PHE A 129 -10.13 -7.36 12.39
CA PHE A 129 -9.99 -7.31 10.93
C PHE A 129 -9.40 -8.63 10.41
N LEU A 130 -10.29 -9.58 10.17
CA LEU A 130 -9.95 -10.97 9.89
C LEU A 130 -10.12 -11.32 8.41
N CYS A 131 -9.27 -12.22 7.92
CA CYS A 131 -9.49 -12.87 6.63
C CYS A 131 -10.77 -13.71 6.65
N HIS A 132 -11.69 -13.45 5.72
CA HIS A 132 -12.94 -14.18 5.58
C HIS A 132 -12.72 -15.70 5.42
N ARG A 133 -11.59 -16.10 4.83
CA ARG A 133 -11.25 -17.52 4.61
C ARG A 133 -10.56 -18.19 5.81
N CYS A 134 -9.42 -17.65 6.26
CA CYS A 134 -8.61 -18.31 7.30
C CYS A 134 -8.88 -17.79 8.72
N GLN A 135 -9.71 -16.75 8.86
CA GLN A 135 -10.06 -16.12 10.13
C GLN A 135 -8.85 -15.58 10.92
N GLN A 136 -7.70 -15.40 10.26
CA GLN A 136 -6.51 -14.82 10.87
C GLN A 136 -6.55 -13.29 10.79
N PRO A 137 -6.07 -12.58 11.83
CA PRO A 137 -5.89 -11.14 11.80
C PRO A 137 -4.96 -10.72 10.66
N MET A 138 -5.41 -9.75 9.87
CA MET A 138 -4.59 -9.21 8.80
C MET A 138 -3.56 -8.22 9.33
N GLY A 139 -3.91 -7.46 10.37
CA GLY A 139 -3.07 -6.37 10.89
C GLY A 139 -2.64 -5.44 9.76
N THR A 140 -1.36 -5.09 9.72
CA THR A 140 -0.77 -4.23 8.67
C THR A 140 -0.47 -4.94 7.34
N LYS A 141 -0.84 -6.22 7.18
CA LYS A 141 -0.58 -6.96 5.94
C LYS A 141 -1.54 -6.52 4.83
N SER A 142 -1.08 -6.60 3.59
CA SER A 142 -1.91 -6.35 2.41
C SER A 142 -3.12 -7.29 2.37
N PHE A 143 -4.26 -6.76 1.92
CA PHE A 143 -5.52 -7.48 1.82
C PHE A 143 -6.25 -7.14 0.53
N ILE A 144 -7.17 -8.01 0.12
CA ILE A 144 -7.94 -7.88 -1.10
C ILE A 144 -9.44 -7.91 -0.75
N PRO A 145 -10.19 -6.83 -0.99
CA PRO A 145 -11.64 -6.81 -0.81
C PRO A 145 -12.34 -7.52 -1.97
N LYS A 146 -13.27 -8.44 -1.68
CA LYS A 146 -14.08 -9.14 -2.69
C LYS A 146 -15.37 -9.67 -2.07
N ASP A 147 -16.49 -9.56 -2.78
CA ASP A 147 -17.81 -10.12 -2.43
C ASP A 147 -18.21 -9.88 -0.95
N ASN A 148 -18.12 -8.63 -0.49
CA ASN A 148 -18.35 -8.19 0.90
C ASN A 148 -17.41 -8.78 1.98
N GLY A 149 -16.39 -9.54 1.59
CA GLY A 149 -15.34 -10.05 2.46
C GLY A 149 -13.99 -9.37 2.22
N TYR A 150 -13.10 -9.54 3.19
CA TYR A 150 -11.68 -9.19 3.04
C TYR A 150 -10.88 -10.48 3.08
N PHE A 151 -9.96 -10.65 2.14
CA PHE A 151 -9.10 -11.83 2.06
C PHE A 151 -7.64 -11.43 2.25
N CYS A 152 -6.87 -12.23 2.99
CA CYS A 152 -5.42 -12.13 2.94
C CYS A 152 -4.93 -12.60 1.57
N VAL A 153 -3.83 -12.03 1.09
CA VAL A 153 -3.27 -12.34 -0.24
C VAL A 153 -3.15 -13.86 -0.49
N PRO A 154 -2.59 -14.68 0.42
CA PRO A 154 -2.47 -16.12 0.17
C PRO A 154 -3.82 -16.85 0.03
N CYS A 155 -4.82 -16.46 0.81
CA CYS A 155 -6.16 -17.07 0.71
C CYS A 155 -6.86 -16.64 -0.57
N PHE A 156 -6.73 -15.37 -0.94
CA PHE A 156 -7.29 -14.85 -2.17
C PHE A 156 -6.68 -15.56 -3.38
N GLU A 157 -5.35 -15.66 -3.42
CA GLU A 157 -4.63 -16.33 -4.51
C GLU A 157 -5.01 -17.80 -4.62
N LYS A 158 -5.09 -18.51 -3.49
CA LYS A 158 -5.47 -19.94 -3.47
C LYS A 158 -6.89 -20.18 -3.97
N GLN A 159 -7.81 -19.25 -3.72
CA GLN A 159 -9.23 -19.43 -4.03
C GLN A 159 -9.65 -18.83 -5.38
N PHE A 160 -8.97 -17.78 -5.83
CA PHE A 160 -9.43 -16.96 -6.95
C PHE A 160 -8.37 -16.66 -8.02
N ALA A 161 -7.10 -17.00 -7.82
CA ALA A 161 -6.12 -16.77 -8.87
C ALA A 161 -6.32 -17.74 -10.02
N TYR A 162 -6.32 -17.19 -11.24
CA TYR A 162 -6.18 -17.98 -12.45
C TYR A 162 -4.84 -18.72 -12.43
N GLN A 163 -4.86 -20.01 -12.79
CA GLN A 163 -3.64 -20.82 -12.85
C GLN A 163 -3.03 -20.75 -14.23
N CYS A 164 -1.73 -20.45 -14.30
CA CYS A 164 -1.00 -20.41 -15.55
C CYS A 164 -1.05 -21.76 -16.26
N CYS A 165 -1.44 -21.74 -17.54
CA CYS A 165 -1.59 -22.96 -18.33
C CYS A 165 -0.27 -23.74 -18.46
N ALA A 166 0.88 -23.03 -18.49
CA ALA A 166 2.21 -23.63 -18.57
C ALA A 166 2.71 -24.20 -17.25
N CYS A 167 2.83 -23.37 -16.20
CA CYS A 167 3.51 -23.77 -14.96
C CYS A 167 2.57 -24.23 -13.84
N LYS A 168 1.25 -24.14 -14.05
CA LYS A 168 0.18 -24.49 -13.08
C LYS A 168 0.19 -23.67 -11.78
N LYS A 169 1.03 -22.63 -11.66
CA LYS A 169 1.05 -21.70 -10.52
C LYS A 169 0.03 -20.58 -10.69
N ALA A 170 -0.44 -20.03 -9.57
CA ALA A 170 -1.33 -18.87 -9.53
C ALA A 170 -0.70 -17.66 -10.25
N ILE A 171 -1.50 -16.94 -11.01
CA ILE A 171 -1.16 -15.65 -11.61
C ILE A 171 -1.66 -14.57 -10.68
N THR A 172 -0.74 -13.99 -9.91
CA THR A 172 -1.05 -13.10 -8.79
C THR A 172 -0.93 -11.63 -9.14
N THR A 173 -0.11 -11.27 -10.14
CA THR A 173 0.06 -9.90 -10.59
C THR A 173 0.47 -9.87 -12.05
N GLY A 174 -0.39 -9.33 -12.91
CA GLY A 174 -0.14 -9.26 -14.34
C GLY A 174 -0.11 -10.64 -15.00
N GLY A 175 -0.41 -10.67 -16.29
CA GLY A 175 -0.46 -11.90 -17.06
C GLY A 175 -0.84 -11.58 -18.49
N VAL A 176 -0.96 -12.61 -19.31
CA VAL A 176 -1.56 -12.52 -20.64
C VAL A 176 -2.62 -13.59 -20.77
N THR A 177 -3.69 -13.25 -21.47
CA THR A 177 -4.72 -14.20 -21.88
C THR A 177 -4.50 -14.52 -23.34
N TYR A 178 -4.36 -15.80 -23.67
CA TYR A 178 -4.23 -16.28 -25.04
C TYR A 178 -5.18 -17.47 -25.24
N GLN A 179 -6.06 -17.38 -26.24
CA GLN A 179 -7.15 -18.34 -26.48
C GLN A 179 -7.95 -18.64 -25.20
N ASP A 180 -8.37 -17.60 -24.49
CA ASP A 180 -9.09 -17.66 -23.19
C ASP A 180 -8.35 -18.40 -22.07
N LYS A 181 -7.09 -18.79 -22.28
CA LYS A 181 -6.25 -19.44 -21.29
C LYS A 181 -5.30 -18.41 -20.66
N PRO A 182 -5.16 -18.41 -19.34
CA PRO A 182 -4.31 -17.48 -18.63
C PRO A 182 -2.86 -18.00 -18.56
N TRP A 183 -1.89 -17.10 -18.76
CA TRP A 183 -0.46 -17.39 -18.72
C TRP A 183 0.29 -16.29 -17.96
N HIS A 184 1.33 -16.65 -17.22
CA HIS A 184 2.34 -15.66 -16.82
C HIS A 184 3.01 -15.08 -18.07
N ARG A 185 3.42 -13.81 -18.01
CA ARG A 185 4.07 -13.14 -19.15
C ARG A 185 5.34 -13.88 -19.57
N GLU A 186 6.10 -14.36 -18.60
CA GLU A 186 7.33 -15.14 -18.71
C GLU A 186 7.09 -16.61 -19.08
N CYS A 187 5.88 -17.13 -18.91
CA CYS A 187 5.51 -18.48 -19.34
C CYS A 187 4.95 -18.50 -20.77
N PHE A 188 4.56 -17.34 -21.32
CA PHE A 188 4.08 -17.22 -22.69
C PHE A 188 5.27 -17.10 -23.67
N LEU A 189 5.85 -18.24 -24.00
CA LEU A 189 7.11 -18.37 -24.74
C LEU A 189 6.91 -18.99 -26.12
N CYS A 190 7.75 -18.59 -27.07
CA CYS A 190 7.86 -19.26 -28.37
C CYS A 190 8.29 -20.71 -28.17
N ILE A 191 7.61 -21.65 -28.81
CA ILE A 191 7.97 -23.07 -28.69
C ILE A 191 9.33 -23.40 -29.30
N GLY A 192 9.67 -22.76 -30.43
CA GLY A 192 10.95 -22.92 -31.12
C GLY A 192 12.16 -22.42 -30.33
N CYS A 193 12.18 -21.13 -29.93
CA CYS A 193 13.36 -20.50 -29.32
C CYS A 193 13.22 -20.13 -27.83
N LYS A 194 12.07 -20.41 -27.20
CA LYS A 194 11.76 -20.04 -25.80
C LYS A 194 11.79 -18.54 -25.49
N ARG A 195 11.87 -17.66 -26.49
CA ARG A 195 11.75 -16.20 -26.29
C ARG A 195 10.33 -15.83 -25.84
N GLN A 196 10.24 -14.86 -24.94
CA GLN A 196 8.98 -14.30 -24.46
C GLN A 196 8.19 -13.63 -25.61
N LEU A 197 6.90 -13.96 -25.70
CA LEU A 197 5.99 -13.44 -26.72
C LEU A 197 5.05 -12.35 -26.21
N SER A 198 4.95 -12.16 -24.89
CA SER A 198 4.15 -11.10 -24.28
C SER A 198 4.59 -9.72 -24.83
N GLY A 199 3.67 -8.99 -25.45
CA GLY A 199 3.93 -7.67 -26.04
C GLY A 199 4.70 -7.68 -27.37
N GLN A 200 4.96 -8.86 -27.94
CA GLN A 200 5.65 -9.03 -29.22
C GLN A 200 4.69 -9.53 -30.29
N ARG A 201 5.03 -9.32 -31.58
CA ARG A 201 4.28 -9.96 -32.68
C ARG A 201 4.62 -11.45 -32.74
N PHE A 202 3.60 -12.28 -32.82
CA PHE A 202 3.73 -13.73 -32.88
C PHE A 202 2.62 -14.32 -33.76
N THR A 203 2.75 -15.61 -34.07
CA THR A 203 1.71 -16.38 -34.75
C THR A 203 1.59 -17.76 -34.11
N SER A 204 0.59 -18.54 -34.46
CA SER A 204 0.36 -19.87 -33.89
C SER A 204 0.02 -20.88 -34.96
N ARG A 205 0.45 -22.13 -34.76
CA ARG A 205 0.04 -23.29 -35.55
C ARG A 205 -0.33 -24.41 -34.60
N GLU A 206 -1.46 -25.07 -34.83
CA GLU A 206 -1.91 -26.20 -33.98
C GLU A 206 -1.93 -25.83 -32.48
N ASN A 207 -2.34 -24.60 -32.16
CA ASN A 207 -2.35 -24.01 -30.81
C ASN A 207 -0.98 -23.77 -30.15
N TYR A 208 0.10 -24.00 -30.87
CA TYR A 208 1.46 -23.73 -30.42
C TYR A 208 1.92 -22.34 -30.86
N PRO A 209 2.28 -21.43 -29.93
CA PRO A 209 2.72 -20.09 -30.27
C PRO A 209 4.20 -20.07 -30.71
N TYR A 210 4.47 -19.35 -31.78
CA TYR A 210 5.79 -19.15 -32.37
C TYR A 210 6.07 -17.66 -32.56
N CYS A 211 7.30 -17.22 -32.31
CA CYS A 211 7.75 -15.94 -32.83
C CYS A 211 7.77 -15.99 -34.36
N LEU A 212 7.64 -14.84 -35.01
CA LEU A 212 7.59 -14.75 -36.47
C LEU A 212 8.82 -15.34 -37.15
N GLU A 213 9.99 -15.20 -36.53
CA GLU A 213 11.26 -15.74 -37.00
C GLU A 213 11.28 -17.28 -36.99
N CYS A 214 10.96 -17.91 -35.86
CA CYS A 214 10.87 -19.36 -35.76
C CYS A 214 9.79 -19.92 -36.69
N PHE A 215 8.62 -19.27 -36.76
CA PHE A 215 7.55 -19.70 -37.65
C PHE A 215 8.00 -19.66 -39.12
N SER A 216 8.63 -18.56 -39.53
CA SER A 216 9.12 -18.40 -40.90
C SER A 216 10.21 -19.43 -41.23
N ASN A 217 11.15 -19.67 -40.32
CA ASN A 217 12.21 -20.65 -40.51
C ASN A 217 11.68 -22.09 -40.68
N LEU A 218 10.58 -22.42 -39.98
CA LEU A 218 9.98 -23.76 -40.03
C LEU A 218 9.03 -23.96 -41.21
N TYR A 219 8.32 -22.91 -41.64
CA TYR A 219 7.15 -23.07 -42.51
C TYR A 219 7.12 -22.20 -43.76
N ALA A 220 7.93 -21.14 -43.86
CA ALA A 220 7.95 -20.33 -45.07
C ALA A 220 8.79 -21.01 -46.17
N LYS A 221 8.39 -20.82 -47.43
CA LYS A 221 9.17 -21.24 -48.59
C LYS A 221 10.56 -20.57 -48.54
N LYS A 222 11.60 -21.31 -48.94
CA LYS A 222 12.99 -20.84 -48.90
C LYS A 222 13.41 -20.32 -50.27
N CYS A 223 14.15 -19.23 -50.26
CA CYS A 223 14.77 -18.68 -51.46
C CYS A 223 15.79 -19.68 -52.01
N VAL A 224 15.72 -20.00 -53.30
CA VAL A 224 16.67 -20.92 -53.94
C VAL A 224 18.09 -20.33 -53.94
N GLY A 225 18.22 -19.01 -54.11
CA GLY A 225 19.53 -18.36 -54.17
C GLY A 225 20.26 -18.28 -52.84
N CYS A 226 19.58 -17.98 -51.73
CA CYS A 226 20.23 -17.74 -50.43
C CYS A 226 19.81 -18.70 -49.32
N THR A 227 18.87 -19.63 -49.58
CA THR A 227 18.27 -20.60 -48.63
C THR A 227 17.51 -20.00 -47.45
N LYS A 228 17.48 -18.67 -47.30
CA LYS A 228 16.73 -17.98 -46.25
C LYS A 228 15.23 -17.98 -46.57
N PRO A 229 14.35 -17.98 -45.55
CA PRO A 229 12.91 -17.96 -45.79
C PRO A 229 12.44 -16.68 -46.50
N ILE A 230 11.44 -16.81 -47.35
CA ILE A 230 10.75 -15.69 -48.00
C ILE A 230 9.63 -15.25 -47.07
N THR A 231 9.87 -14.20 -46.28
CA THR A 231 8.91 -13.67 -45.33
C THR A 231 8.12 -12.51 -45.95
N SER A 232 6.79 -12.61 -45.94
CA SER A 232 5.89 -11.55 -46.42
C SER A 232 5.74 -10.38 -45.44
N LEU A 233 6.47 -10.41 -44.33
CA LEU A 233 6.30 -9.54 -43.16
C LEU A 233 6.68 -8.06 -43.38
N ALA A 234 7.33 -7.73 -44.49
CA ALA A 234 7.77 -6.37 -44.81
C ALA A 234 7.29 -5.84 -46.17
N GLY A 235 6.30 -6.49 -46.81
CA GLY A 235 5.88 -6.12 -48.18
C GLY A 235 6.96 -6.39 -49.24
N ALA A 236 7.99 -7.18 -48.90
CA ALA A 236 9.05 -7.56 -49.80
C ALA A 236 8.49 -8.38 -50.96
N LYS A 237 8.66 -7.86 -52.18
CA LYS A 237 8.30 -8.57 -53.40
C LYS A 237 9.29 -9.73 -53.61
N TYR A 238 8.76 -10.89 -53.99
CA TYR A 238 9.54 -12.07 -54.33
C TYR A 238 9.24 -12.48 -55.77
N ILE A 239 10.20 -13.13 -56.41
CA ILE A 239 10.05 -13.67 -57.76
C ILE A 239 9.69 -15.14 -57.63
N SER A 240 8.62 -15.56 -58.32
CA SER A 240 8.25 -16.96 -58.46
C SER A 240 8.34 -17.35 -59.92
N PHE A 241 9.02 -18.45 -60.18
CA PHE A 241 9.06 -19.07 -61.49
C PHE A 241 9.05 -20.59 -61.28
N GLU A 242 8.10 -21.28 -61.92
CA GLU A 242 7.77 -22.68 -61.62
C GLU A 242 7.52 -22.87 -60.10
N GLU A 243 8.06 -23.94 -59.51
CA GLU A 243 7.97 -24.23 -58.07
C GLU A 243 9.08 -23.54 -57.24
N ARG A 244 9.93 -22.74 -57.88
CA ARG A 244 11.07 -22.06 -57.26
C ARG A 244 10.72 -20.62 -56.92
N GLN A 245 11.31 -20.15 -55.84
CA GLN A 245 11.12 -18.78 -55.38
C GLN A 245 12.44 -18.15 -54.98
N TRP A 246 12.54 -16.84 -55.23
CA TRP A 246 13.71 -16.03 -54.88
C TRP A 246 13.26 -14.73 -54.23
N HIS A 247 14.07 -14.22 -53.30
CA HIS A 247 14.02 -12.79 -53.00
C HIS A 247 14.35 -12.01 -54.27
N SER A 248 13.75 -10.83 -54.47
CA SER A 248 14.02 -10.01 -55.66
C SER A 248 15.52 -9.74 -55.87
N GLU A 249 16.26 -9.54 -54.78
CA GLU A 249 17.73 -9.33 -54.77
C GLU A 249 18.54 -10.60 -55.07
N CYS A 250 17.93 -11.79 -54.94
CA CYS A 250 18.58 -13.07 -55.20
C CYS A 250 18.27 -13.62 -56.60
N PHE A 251 17.43 -12.93 -57.38
CA PHE A 251 17.06 -13.35 -58.74
C PHE A 251 18.06 -12.80 -59.76
N ASN A 252 19.26 -13.39 -59.77
CA ASN A 252 20.40 -12.95 -60.56
C ASN A 252 20.92 -14.07 -61.47
N CYS A 253 21.56 -13.71 -62.57
CA CYS A 253 22.21 -14.66 -63.48
C CYS A 253 23.32 -15.41 -62.74
N MET A 254 23.32 -16.74 -62.82
CA MET A 254 24.33 -17.58 -62.16
C MET A 254 25.77 -17.25 -62.59
N GLN A 255 25.98 -16.86 -63.85
CA GLN A 255 27.31 -16.64 -64.41
C GLN A 255 27.88 -15.24 -64.15
N CYS A 256 27.09 -14.18 -64.34
CA CYS A 256 27.56 -12.79 -64.25
C CYS A 256 26.95 -11.99 -63.09
N SER A 257 26.08 -12.60 -62.27
CA SER A 257 25.40 -11.98 -61.13
C SER A 257 24.52 -10.77 -61.45
N VAL A 258 24.24 -10.49 -62.72
CA VAL A 258 23.32 -9.40 -63.09
C VAL A 258 21.89 -9.72 -62.65
N SER A 259 21.16 -8.73 -62.16
CA SER A 259 19.75 -8.89 -61.81
C SER A 259 18.91 -9.23 -63.04
N LEU A 260 18.08 -10.26 -62.91
CA LEU A 260 17.15 -10.75 -63.93
C LEU A 260 15.72 -10.21 -63.72
N VAL A 261 15.49 -9.40 -62.67
CA VAL A 261 14.17 -8.84 -62.37
C VAL A 261 13.70 -7.95 -63.52
N GLY A 262 12.54 -8.26 -64.09
CA GLY A 262 11.95 -7.52 -65.22
C GLY A 262 12.69 -7.71 -66.55
N ARG A 263 13.64 -8.65 -66.64
CA ARG A 263 14.39 -8.99 -67.86
C ARG A 263 14.03 -10.39 -68.33
N GLY A 264 14.23 -10.65 -69.64
CA GLY A 264 14.20 -12.01 -70.16
C GLY A 264 15.34 -12.84 -69.58
N PHE A 265 15.07 -14.10 -69.26
CA PHE A 265 16.05 -15.06 -68.75
C PHE A 265 15.84 -16.43 -69.40
N LEU A 266 16.86 -17.27 -69.32
CA LEU A 266 16.86 -18.65 -69.80
C LEU A 266 17.06 -19.58 -68.61
N THR A 267 16.38 -20.72 -68.61
CA THR A 267 16.58 -21.78 -67.62
C THR A 267 17.39 -22.92 -68.23
N GLN A 268 18.47 -23.32 -67.56
CA GLN A 268 19.30 -24.45 -67.96
C GLN A 268 19.49 -25.37 -66.75
N ARG A 269 18.78 -26.51 -66.74
CA ARG A 269 18.67 -27.41 -65.58
C ARG A 269 18.16 -26.66 -64.34
N ASP A 270 19.02 -26.46 -63.35
CA ASP A 270 18.71 -25.78 -62.09
C ASP A 270 19.10 -24.29 -62.09
N ASP A 271 19.84 -23.84 -63.10
CA ASP A 271 20.40 -22.50 -63.16
C ASP A 271 19.53 -21.55 -63.98
N ILE A 272 19.52 -20.29 -63.56
CA ILE A 272 18.92 -19.17 -64.28
C ILE A 272 20.02 -18.29 -64.87
N LEU A 273 19.93 -18.00 -66.17
CA LEU A 273 20.93 -17.24 -66.92
C LEU A 273 20.29 -16.02 -67.60
N CYS A 274 21.03 -14.93 -67.72
CA CYS A 274 20.62 -13.85 -68.62
C CYS A 274 20.68 -14.34 -70.07
N THR A 275 19.97 -13.64 -70.96
CA THR A 275 19.95 -13.98 -72.40
C THR A 275 21.32 -13.91 -73.07
N GLU A 276 22.27 -13.14 -72.53
CA GLU A 276 23.64 -13.05 -73.05
C GLU A 276 24.43 -14.31 -72.68
N CYS A 277 24.58 -14.60 -71.38
CA CYS A 277 25.30 -15.78 -70.91
C CYS A 277 24.69 -17.10 -71.39
N GLY A 278 23.36 -17.15 -71.58
CA GLY A 278 22.70 -18.35 -72.08
C GLY A 278 22.80 -18.57 -73.59
N ARG A 279 23.24 -17.58 -74.38
CA ARG A 279 23.50 -17.70 -75.83
C ARG A 279 24.95 -18.06 -76.16
N GLU A 280 25.86 -17.91 -75.20
CA GLU A 280 27.28 -18.27 -75.33
C GLU A 280 27.56 -19.77 -75.06
N LYS A 281 26.51 -20.61 -75.02
CA LYS A 281 26.59 -22.07 -74.84
C LYS A 281 25.80 -22.82 -75.89
#